data_AF-A0A3D1E8C2-F1
#
_entry.id   AF-A0A3D1E8C2-F1
#
_cell.length_a   1.000
_cell.length_b   1.000
_cell.length_c   1.000
_cell.angle_alpha   90.00
_cell.angle_beta   90.00
_cell.angle_gamma   90.00
#
_symmetry.space_group_name_H-M   'P 1'
#
loop_
_entity.id
_entity.type
_entity.pdbx_description
1 polymer ?
#
loop_
_entity_poly.entity_id
_entity_poly.type
_entity_poly.pdbx_seq_one_letter_code
_entity_poly.pdbx_strand_id
1 'polypeptide(L)'
;MLSPQQLKQVSAMTTPPGSLAVFAIPVSTSLPSQGWIVAIDEVQDPGNLGTIIRLCDWFGIEDLVCSIGTVDAYNPKTVQASMGSLAKVKVHYTELTDWLSQTDLPIYGT
;
A
#
# COMPACT_ATOMS: atom_id res chain seq x y z
N MET A 1 23.25 -11.14 -13.91
CA MET A 1 22.25 -11.99 -13.23
C MET A 1 22.82 -12.43 -11.89
N LEU A 2 22.00 -12.47 -10.84
CA LEU A 2 22.42 -12.96 -9.53
C LEU A 2 22.39 -14.50 -9.49
N SER A 3 23.32 -15.12 -8.77
CA SER A 3 23.27 -16.56 -8.51
C SER A 3 22.15 -16.91 -7.51
N PRO A 4 21.68 -18.16 -7.44
CA PRO A 4 20.68 -18.58 -6.45
C PRO A 4 21.10 -18.28 -5.00
N GLN A 5 22.41 -18.36 -4.72
CA GLN A 5 22.96 -18.09 -3.39
C GLN A 5 22.93 -16.59 -3.07
N GLN A 6 23.23 -15.74 -4.06
CA GLN A 6 23.10 -14.28 -3.94
C GLN A 6 21.64 -13.85 -3.80
N LEU A 7 20.71 -14.44 -4.56
CA LEU A 7 19.27 -14.19 -4.44
C LEU A 7 18.75 -14.53 -3.04
N LYS A 8 19.21 -15.64 -2.45
CA LYS A 8 18.85 -16.02 -1.09
C LYS A 8 19.33 -15.03 -0.02
N GLN A 9 20.45 -14.35 -0.26
CA GLN A 9 20.98 -13.34 0.67
C GLN A 9 20.20 -12.03 0.65
N VAL A 10 19.59 -11.67 -0.48
CA VAL A 10 18.90 -10.38 -0.66
C VAL A 10 17.36 -10.49 -0.66
N SER A 11 16.83 -11.71 -0.76
CA SER A 11 15.40 -11.97 -0.74
C SER A 11 14.82 -11.88 0.68
N ALA A 12 13.68 -11.20 0.81
CA ALA A 12 12.87 -11.19 2.03
C ALA A 12 11.97 -12.43 2.18
N MET A 13 12.01 -13.37 1.23
CA MET A 13 11.21 -14.61 1.23
C MET A 13 12.06 -15.82 1.65
N THR A 14 11.45 -16.74 2.40
CA THR A 14 12.05 -18.02 2.83
C THR A 14 12.39 -18.92 1.63
N THR A 15 11.56 -18.90 0.60
CA THR A 15 11.82 -19.49 -0.72
C THR A 15 11.95 -18.36 -1.73
N PRO A 16 13.17 -17.91 -2.06
CA PRO A 16 13.39 -16.80 -2.98
C PRO A 16 12.82 -17.11 -4.38
N PRO A 17 12.03 -16.20 -4.97
CA PRO A 17 11.68 -16.31 -6.38
C PRO A 17 12.96 -16.24 -7.24
N GLY A 18 12.92 -16.81 -8.45
CA GLY A 18 14.05 -16.80 -9.37
C GLY A 18 14.45 -15.41 -9.91
N SER A 19 13.70 -14.37 -9.54
CA SER A 19 13.89 -12.99 -9.97
C SER A 19 13.65 -12.00 -8.83
N LEU A 20 14.30 -10.85 -8.91
CA LEU A 20 14.12 -9.70 -8.01
C LEU A 20 14.06 -8.44 -8.88
N ALA A 21 13.25 -7.46 -8.48
CA ALA A 21 13.18 -6.17 -9.12
C ALA A 21 13.28 -5.05 -8.06
N VAL A 22 13.88 -3.94 -8.45
CA VAL A 22 13.94 -2.71 -7.65
C VAL A 22 13.18 -1.64 -8.42
N PHE A 23 12.28 -0.96 -7.72
CA PHE A 23 11.46 0.11 -8.27
C PHE A 23 11.68 1.39 -7.46
N ALA A 24 11.47 2.54 -8.09
CA ALA A 24 11.33 3.78 -7.34
C ALA A 24 10.01 3.75 -6.58
N ILE A 25 10.03 4.15 -5.30
CA ILE A 25 8.81 4.39 -4.54
C ILE A 25 8.14 5.64 -5.15
N PRO A 26 6.86 5.58 -5.54
CA PRO A 26 6.19 6.73 -6.11
C PRO A 26 6.13 7.86 -5.07
N VAL A 27 6.39 9.08 -5.52
CA VAL A 27 6.24 10.26 -4.67
C VAL A 27 4.75 10.48 -4.45
N SER A 28 4.35 10.63 -3.19
CA SER A 28 2.96 10.93 -2.82
C SER A 28 2.45 12.13 -3.60
N THR A 29 1.35 11.95 -4.34
CA THR A 29 0.68 13.02 -5.07
C THR A 29 -0.23 13.81 -4.12
N SER A 30 -0.92 14.83 -4.64
CA SER A 30 -2.03 15.45 -3.91
C SER A 30 -3.03 14.40 -3.43
N LEU A 31 -3.59 14.63 -2.24
CA LEU A 31 -4.64 13.79 -1.69
C LEU A 31 -5.86 13.74 -2.65
N PRO A 32 -6.53 12.59 -2.74
CA PRO A 32 -7.65 12.42 -3.66
C PRO A 32 -8.84 13.30 -3.23
N SER A 33 -9.52 13.89 -4.21
CA SER A 33 -10.68 14.78 -4.00
C SER A 33 -11.96 14.31 -4.72
N GLN A 34 -11.93 13.11 -5.32
CA GLN A 34 -13.05 12.53 -6.05
C GLN A 34 -12.92 11.01 -6.13
N GLY A 35 -14.03 10.34 -6.47
CA GLY A 35 -14.07 8.88 -6.61
C GLY A 35 -14.27 8.15 -5.29
N TRP A 36 -14.28 6.81 -5.37
CA TRP A 36 -14.29 5.97 -4.19
C TRP A 36 -12.89 5.93 -3.58
N ILE A 37 -12.80 6.22 -2.29
CA ILE A 37 -11.55 6.26 -1.54
C ILE A 37 -11.76 5.41 -0.29
N VAL A 38 -10.82 4.52 -0.02
CA VAL A 38 -10.77 3.82 1.27
C VAL A 38 -9.81 4.59 2.17
N ALA A 39 -10.30 4.96 3.34
CA ALA A 39 -9.49 5.57 4.39
C ALA A 39 -9.32 4.58 5.55
N ILE A 40 -8.09 4.38 6.01
CA ILE A 40 -7.76 3.47 7.12
C ILE A 40 -6.94 4.19 8.18
N ASP A 41 -7.18 3.83 9.44
CA ASP A 41 -6.49 4.41 10.59
C ASP A 41 -5.66 3.36 11.33
N GLU A 42 -4.39 3.68 11.54
CA GLU A 42 -3.40 2.91 12.32
C GLU A 42 -3.35 1.40 12.04
N VAL A 43 -3.48 0.97 10.77
CA VAL A 43 -3.34 -0.45 10.43
C VAL A 43 -1.87 -0.89 10.56
N GLN A 44 -1.56 -1.64 11.62
CA GLN A 44 -0.18 -2.03 11.96
C GLN A 44 0.30 -3.32 11.31
N ASP A 45 -0.62 -4.22 10.92
CA ASP A 45 -0.26 -5.52 10.37
C ASP A 45 -0.01 -5.44 8.84
N PRO A 46 1.19 -5.79 8.34
CA PRO A 46 1.49 -5.78 6.90
C PRO A 46 0.59 -6.69 6.06
N GLY A 47 0.10 -7.80 6.64
CA GLY A 47 -0.79 -8.74 5.96
C GLY A 47 -2.20 -8.16 5.76
N ASN A 48 -2.71 -7.48 6.79
CA ASN A 48 -3.97 -6.74 6.74
C ASN A 48 -3.89 -5.61 5.71
N LEU A 49 -2.83 -4.79 5.75
CA LEU A 49 -2.65 -3.73 4.76
C LEU A 49 -2.56 -4.29 3.33
N GLY A 50 -1.79 -5.36 3.11
CA GLY A 50 -1.71 -6.03 1.81
C GLY A 50 -3.06 -6.57 1.33
N THR A 51 -3.89 -7.09 2.24
CA THR A 51 -5.25 -7.55 1.92
C THR A 51 -6.17 -6.38 1.53
N ILE A 52 -6.11 -5.27 2.26
CA ILE A 52 -6.87 -4.06 1.95
C ILE A 52 -6.50 -3.50 0.57
N ILE A 53 -5.20 -3.44 0.25
CA ILE A 53 -4.71 -3.00 -1.07
C ILE A 53 -5.27 -3.90 -2.19
N ARG A 54 -5.30 -5.22 -1.98
CA ARG A 54 -5.87 -6.18 -2.95
C ARG A 54 -7.37 -5.99 -3.13
N LEU A 55 -8.10 -5.71 -2.05
CA LEU A 55 -9.53 -5.41 -2.13
C LEU A 55 -9.76 -4.11 -2.92
N CYS A 56 -8.96 -3.08 -2.69
CA CYS A 56 -9.04 -1.84 -3.45
C CYS A 56 -8.86 -2.09 -4.96
N ASP A 57 -7.80 -2.80 -5.36
CA ASP A 57 -7.58 -3.21 -6.76
C ASP A 57 -8.77 -4.00 -7.32
N TRP A 58 -9.28 -4.98 -6.56
CA TRP A 58 -10.40 -5.82 -6.99
C TRP A 58 -11.70 -5.03 -7.24
N PHE A 59 -11.99 -4.04 -6.37
CA PHE A 59 -13.18 -3.20 -6.49
C PHE A 59 -12.98 -1.97 -7.39
N GLY A 60 -11.79 -1.80 -7.98
CA GLY A 60 -11.48 -0.64 -8.83
C GLY A 60 -11.33 0.67 -8.05
N ILE A 61 -10.97 0.59 -6.76
CA ILE A 61 -10.64 1.73 -5.92
C ILE A 61 -9.17 2.07 -6.13
N GLU A 62 -8.92 3.21 -6.75
CA GLU A 62 -7.56 3.62 -7.12
C GLU A 62 -6.79 4.30 -5.98
N ASP A 63 -7.47 4.77 -4.94
CA ASP A 63 -6.88 5.59 -3.89
C ASP A 63 -7.16 5.01 -2.50
N LEU A 64 -6.07 4.74 -1.77
CA LEU A 64 -6.05 4.29 -0.38
C LEU A 64 -5.36 5.36 0.46
N VAL A 65 -6.09 5.95 1.41
CA VAL A 65 -5.57 6.94 2.35
C VAL A 65 -5.31 6.26 3.70
N CYS A 66 -4.08 6.34 4.17
CA CYS A 66 -3.61 5.76 5.41
C CYS A 66 -3.26 6.89 6.39
N SER A 67 -3.58 6.72 7.68
CA SER A 67 -3.02 7.61 8.69
C SER A 67 -1.51 7.39 8.84
N ILE A 68 -0.77 8.40 9.33
CA ILE A 68 0.69 8.34 9.48
C ILE A 68 1.15 7.16 10.36
N GLY A 69 0.31 6.72 11.29
CA GLY A 69 0.58 5.56 12.13
C GLY A 69 0.50 4.22 11.40
N THR A 70 -0.06 4.15 10.19
CA THR A 70 -0.22 2.90 9.43
C THR A 70 1.12 2.34 8.95
N VAL A 71 1.24 1.01 8.94
CA VAL A 71 2.45 0.32 8.51
C VAL A 71 2.84 0.70 7.07
N ASP A 72 4.14 0.75 6.77
CA ASP A 72 4.64 1.13 5.45
C ASP A 72 4.17 0.16 4.36
N ALA A 73 3.49 0.67 3.34
CA ALA A 73 2.98 -0.08 2.21
C ALA A 73 4.09 -0.68 1.33
N TYR A 74 5.28 -0.08 1.35
CA TYR A 74 6.42 -0.48 0.53
C TYR A 74 7.43 -1.36 1.27
N ASN A 75 7.15 -1.71 2.54
CA ASN A 75 7.96 -2.69 3.24
C ASN A 75 7.82 -4.09 2.59
N PRO A 76 8.83 -4.97 2.69
CA PRO A 76 8.82 -6.26 1.99
C PRO A 76 7.64 -7.18 2.30
N LYS A 77 7.10 -7.14 3.53
CA LYS A 77 5.96 -7.98 3.93
C LYS A 77 4.67 -7.48 3.29
N THR A 78 4.43 -6.17 3.30
CA THR A 78 3.25 -5.58 2.66
C THR A 78 3.30 -5.76 1.15
N VAL A 79 4.46 -5.53 0.52
CA VAL A 79 4.64 -5.74 -0.93
C VAL A 79 4.29 -7.18 -1.33
N GLN A 80 4.78 -8.18 -0.59
CA GLN A 80 4.44 -9.58 -0.82
C GLN A 80 2.95 -9.86 -0.62
N ALA A 81 2.37 -9.37 0.47
CA ALA A 81 0.96 -9.56 0.79
C ALA A 81 0.02 -8.90 -0.23
N SER A 82 0.45 -7.80 -0.87
CA SER A 82 -0.32 -7.07 -1.89
C SER A 82 -0.46 -7.80 -3.22
N MET A 83 0.34 -8.84 -3.47
CA MET A 83 0.31 -9.63 -4.72
C MET A 83 0.35 -8.80 -6.01
N GLY A 84 1.07 -7.67 -6.01
CA GLY A 84 1.25 -6.81 -7.18
C GLY A 84 0.19 -5.70 -7.35
N SER A 85 -0.83 -5.65 -6.50
CA SER A 85 -1.87 -4.61 -6.54
C SER A 85 -1.36 -3.20 -6.26
N LEU A 86 -0.18 -3.05 -5.64
CA LEU A 86 0.51 -1.76 -5.46
C LEU A 86 0.80 -1.01 -6.78
N ALA A 87 0.78 -1.68 -7.92
CA ALA A 87 0.95 -1.03 -9.23
C ALA A 87 -0.28 -0.24 -9.69
N LYS A 88 -1.45 -0.47 -9.09
CA LYS A 88 -2.74 0.11 -9.50
C LYS A 88 -3.39 0.97 -8.43
N VAL A 89 -3.06 0.73 -7.16
CA VAL A 89 -3.60 1.47 -6.01
C VAL A 89 -2.57 2.47 -5.53
N LYS A 90 -2.94 3.75 -5.53
CA LYS A 90 -2.14 4.86 -5.00
C LYS A 90 -2.33 4.90 -3.48
N VAL A 91 -1.23 4.77 -2.75
CA VAL A 91 -1.24 4.81 -1.28
C VAL A 91 -0.77 6.19 -0.82
N HIS A 92 -1.59 6.85 -0.02
CA HIS A 92 -1.34 8.18 0.53
C HIS A 92 -1.21 8.11 2.04
N TYR A 93 -0.25 8.82 2.61
CA TYR A 93 -0.09 8.94 4.07
C TYR A 93 -0.34 10.39 4.47
N THR A 94 -1.23 10.61 5.45
CA THR A 94 -1.58 11.96 5.93
C THR A 94 -2.08 11.92 7.38
N GLU A 95 -2.13 13.08 8.02
CA GLU A 95 -2.95 13.27 9.22
C GLU A 95 -4.44 13.10 8.84
N LEU A 96 -5.01 11.97 9.25
CA LEU A 96 -6.31 11.53 8.74
C LEU A 96 -7.45 12.45 9.18
N THR A 97 -7.43 12.88 10.45
CA THR A 97 -8.43 13.80 10.99
C THR A 97 -8.42 15.14 10.27
N ASP A 98 -7.24 15.68 9.98
CA ASP A 98 -7.09 16.95 9.26
C ASP A 98 -7.66 16.85 7.85
N TRP A 99 -7.33 15.78 7.12
CA TRP A 99 -7.84 15.57 5.77
C TRP A 99 -9.36 15.35 5.73
N LEU A 100 -9.89 14.50 6.63
CA LEU A 100 -11.32 14.25 6.73
C LEU A 100 -12.12 15.51 7.11
N SER A 101 -11.53 16.45 7.84
CA SER A 101 -12.19 17.73 8.17
C SER A 101 -12.26 18.72 6.99
N GLN A 102 -11.42 18.52 5.97
CA GLN A 102 -11.26 19.44 4.84
C GLN A 102 -11.88 18.91 3.54
N THR A 103 -12.24 17.63 3.48
CA THR A 103 -12.83 17.03 2.28
C THR A 103 -14.31 17.39 2.15
N ASP A 104 -14.74 17.68 0.93
CA ASP A 104 -16.16 17.89 0.59
C ASP A 104 -16.88 16.57 0.24
N LEU A 105 -16.16 15.44 0.28
CA LEU A 105 -16.71 14.13 -0.05
C LEU A 105 -17.58 13.58 1.09
N PRO A 106 -18.65 12.83 0.78
CA PRO A 106 -19.43 12.16 1.81
C PRO A 106 -18.58 11.10 2.52
N ILE A 107 -18.54 11.17 3.85
CA ILE A 107 -17.78 10.26 4.70
C ILE A 107 -18.73 9.19 5.24
N TYR A 108 -18.37 7.93 5.02
CA TYR A 108 -19.08 6.77 5.56
C TYR A 108 -18.09 5.99 6.42
N GLY A 109 -18.40 5.81 7.70
CA GLY A 109 -17.54 5.11 8.66
C GLY A 109 -18.37 4.24 9.60
N THR A 110 -17.68 3.29 10.23
CA THR A 110 -18.18 2.45 11.33
C THR A 110 -17.50 2.83 12.62
#